data_AF-A0A4Q9W0W4-F1
#
_entry.id   AF-A0A4Q9W0W4-F1
#
_cell.length_a   1.000
_cell.length_b   1.000
_cell.length_c   1.000
_cell.angle_alpha   90.00
_cell.angle_beta   90.00
_cell.angle_gamma   90.00
#
_symmetry.space_group_name_H-M   'P 1'
#
loop_
_entity.id
_entity.type
_entity.pdbx_description
1 polymer ?
#
loop_
_entity_poly.entity_id
_entity_poly.type
_entity_poly.pdbx_seq_one_letter_code
_entity_poly.pdbx_strand_id
1 'polypeptide(L)'
;RTVINQPKTDEKGRTFCYILDKDQYVIGGPVNNGGVVLRWLRDEILASEVETAKRLGVDPYDVLTQIASRVKPGAEGLIFHPYLAGERAPLWNADARGSFFGLTLSHKKEHMIRAALEGVWYNLYTVYLALIEVMN
;
A
#
# COMPACT_ATOMS: atom_id res chain seq x y z
N ARG A 1 -11.94 -2.25 -6.36
CA ARG A 1 -13.30 -2.83 -6.45
C ARG A 1 -13.88 -2.50 -7.81
N THR A 2 -14.81 -3.30 -8.32
CA THR A 2 -15.54 -3.07 -9.58
C THR A 2 -16.94 -3.71 -9.51
N VAL A 3 -17.77 -3.51 -10.53
CA VAL A 3 -19.13 -4.08 -10.65
C VAL A 3 -19.16 -5.09 -11.78
N ILE A 4 -19.87 -6.22 -11.57
CA ILE A 4 -20.07 -7.30 -12.53
C ILE A 4 -21.56 -7.67 -12.62
N ASN A 5 -21.98 -8.31 -13.72
CA ASN A 5 -23.40 -8.56 -14.01
C ASN A 5 -23.92 -9.93 -13.53
N GLN A 6 -23.07 -10.72 -12.90
CA GLN A 6 -23.41 -12.04 -12.35
C GLN A 6 -22.56 -12.30 -11.10
N PRO A 7 -23.04 -13.08 -10.12
CA PRO A 7 -22.28 -13.34 -8.91
C PRO A 7 -21.01 -14.14 -9.24
N LYS A 8 -19.86 -13.70 -8.70
CA LYS A 8 -18.60 -14.43 -8.79
C LYS A 8 -17.86 -14.40 -7.45
N THR A 9 -17.53 -15.56 -6.93
CA THR A 9 -16.71 -15.72 -5.72
C THR A 9 -15.29 -16.11 -6.11
N ASP A 10 -14.29 -15.59 -5.38
CA ASP A 10 -12.89 -15.98 -5.58
C ASP A 10 -12.60 -17.29 -4.85
N GLU A 11 -12.25 -18.35 -5.58
CA GLU A 11 -11.89 -19.65 -5.00
C GLU A 11 -10.71 -19.56 -4.02
N LYS A 12 -9.82 -18.59 -4.22
CA LYS A 12 -8.68 -18.32 -3.33
C LYS A 12 -9.04 -17.44 -2.13
N GLY A 13 -10.30 -17.01 -2.02
CA GLY A 13 -10.81 -16.23 -0.89
C GLY A 13 -10.21 -14.83 -0.73
N ARG A 14 -9.61 -14.22 -1.77
CA ARG A 14 -8.94 -12.92 -1.66
C ARG A 14 -9.90 -11.75 -1.78
N THR A 15 -11.01 -11.90 -2.51
CA THR A 15 -11.98 -10.83 -2.77
C THR A 15 -13.40 -11.18 -2.30
N PHE A 16 -14.17 -10.17 -1.89
CA PHE A 16 -15.60 -10.29 -1.64
C PHE A 16 -16.43 -10.17 -2.92
N CYS A 17 -17.68 -10.62 -2.86
CA CYS A 17 -18.74 -10.36 -3.84
C CYS A 17 -20.02 -10.00 -3.08
N TYR A 18 -20.50 -8.78 -3.25
CA TYR A 18 -21.72 -8.28 -2.59
C TYR A 18 -22.78 -7.94 -3.63
N ILE A 19 -24.04 -8.29 -3.35
CA ILE A 19 -25.18 -7.90 -4.17
C ILE A 19 -25.32 -6.37 -4.12
N LEU A 20 -25.39 -5.73 -5.29
CA LEU A 20 -25.66 -4.30 -5.43
C LEU A 20 -27.11 -4.06 -5.88
N ASP A 21 -27.55 -4.83 -6.87
CA ASP A 21 -28.92 -4.84 -7.41
C ASP A 21 -29.22 -6.22 -8.01
N LYS A 22 -30.43 -6.42 -8.57
CA LYS A 22 -30.92 -7.70 -9.12
C LYS A 22 -29.91 -8.43 -10.00
N ASP A 23 -29.25 -7.69 -10.91
CA ASP A 23 -28.30 -8.23 -11.89
C ASP A 23 -26.93 -7.54 -11.78
N GLN A 24 -26.60 -6.97 -10.62
CA GLN A 24 -25.34 -6.22 -10.39
C GLN A 24 -24.70 -6.62 -9.06
N TYR A 25 -23.40 -6.88 -9.09
CA TYR A 25 -22.63 -7.34 -7.94
C TYR A 25 -21.31 -6.57 -7.84
N VAL A 26 -20.96 -6.11 -6.64
CA VAL A 26 -19.67 -5.46 -6.39
C VAL A 26 -18.66 -6.50 -5.93
N ILE A 27 -17.54 -6.61 -6.66
CA ILE A 27 -16.39 -7.39 -6.25
C ILE A 27 -15.24 -6.48 -5.80
N GLY A 28 -14.50 -6.90 -4.78
CA GLY A 28 -13.43 -6.08 -4.22
C GLY A 28 -12.58 -6.77 -3.17
N GLY A 29 -11.42 -6.19 -2.91
CA GLY A 29 -10.63 -6.49 -1.72
C GLY A 29 -10.43 -5.21 -0.92
N PRO A 30 -10.84 -5.16 0.36
CA PRO A 30 -10.56 -4.01 1.20
C PRO A 30 -9.11 -4.10 1.69
N VAL A 31 -8.39 -2.99 1.60
CA VAL A 31 -6.97 -2.88 2.01
C VAL A 31 -6.89 -1.93 3.20
N ASN A 32 -6.23 -2.37 4.28
CA ASN A 32 -6.06 -1.58 5.49
C ASN A 32 -4.92 -0.56 5.31
N ASN A 33 -3.82 -1.00 4.71
CA ASN A 33 -2.56 -0.27 4.72
C ASN A 33 -2.39 0.60 3.46
N GLY A 34 -3.21 1.64 3.36
CA GLY A 34 -3.07 2.70 2.36
C GLY A 34 -2.26 3.88 2.89
N GLY A 35 -2.88 5.08 2.89
CA GLY A 35 -2.23 6.31 3.38
C GLY A 35 -1.79 6.28 4.85
N VAL A 36 -2.30 5.33 5.67
CA VAL A 36 -1.85 5.12 7.05
C VAL A 36 -0.36 4.75 7.12
N VAL A 37 0.18 4.07 6.11
CA VAL A 37 1.60 3.72 6.02
C VAL A 37 2.46 4.97 5.91
N LEU A 38 2.09 5.90 5.01
CA LEU A 38 2.83 7.14 4.82
C LEU A 38 2.72 8.03 6.07
N ARG A 39 1.56 8.04 6.73
CA ARG A 39 1.38 8.72 8.02
C ARG A 39 2.31 8.14 9.09
N TRP A 40 2.36 6.81 9.22
CA TRP A 40 3.24 6.14 10.18
C TRP A 40 4.71 6.46 9.91
N LEU A 41 5.16 6.43 8.65
CA LEU A 41 6.53 6.82 8.31
C LEU A 41 6.83 8.27 8.68
N ARG A 42 5.91 9.18 8.35
CA ARG A 42 6.01 10.60 8.68
C ARG A 42 6.21 10.79 10.18
N ASP A 43 5.37 10.13 10.99
CA ASP A 43 5.31 10.37 12.43
C ASP A 43 6.44 9.63 13.19
N GLU A 44 6.78 8.39 12.80
CA GLU A 44 7.67 7.53 13.57
C GLU A 44 9.12 7.48 13.05
N ILE A 45 9.33 7.64 11.74
CA ILE A 45 10.65 7.45 11.11
C ILE A 45 11.26 8.79 10.62
N LEU A 46 10.42 9.77 10.32
CA LEU A 46 10.78 10.99 9.59
C LEU A 46 10.46 12.27 10.37
N ALA A 47 10.42 12.19 11.70
CA ALA A 47 10.11 13.32 12.57
C ALA A 47 11.00 14.55 12.31
N SER A 48 12.29 14.35 11.99
CA SER A 48 13.21 15.44 11.64
C SER A 48 12.83 16.19 10.37
N GLU A 49 12.41 15.46 9.34
CA GLU A 49 11.97 15.99 8.07
C GLU A 49 10.63 16.73 8.24
N VAL A 50 9.74 16.21 9.10
CA VAL A 50 8.47 16.85 9.47
C VAL A 50 8.69 18.17 10.19
N GLU A 51 9.59 18.21 11.18
CA GLU A 51 9.91 19.45 11.90
C GLU A 51 10.51 20.50 10.97
N THR A 52 11.35 20.07 10.02
CA THR A 52 11.89 20.96 8.99
C THR A 52 10.78 21.50 8.09
N ALA A 53 9.87 20.65 7.62
CA ALA A 53 8.72 21.05 6.82
C ALA A 53 7.84 22.09 7.53
N LYS A 54 7.54 21.87 8.81
CA LYS A 54 6.78 22.82 9.65
C LYS A 54 7.48 24.18 9.74
N ARG A 55 8.79 24.22 9.97
CA ARG A 55 9.56 25.47 10.04
C ARG A 55 9.57 26.24 8.73
N LEU A 56 9.52 25.53 7.61
CA LEU A 56 9.47 26.10 6.27
C LEU A 56 8.05 26.45 5.81
N GLY A 57 7.02 26.11 6.59
CA GLY A 57 5.62 26.32 6.21
C GLY A 57 5.15 25.45 5.05
N VAL A 58 5.77 24.29 4.84
CA VAL A 58 5.46 23.34 3.75
C VAL A 58 4.73 22.12 4.31
N ASP A 59 3.81 21.53 3.55
CA ASP A 59 3.17 20.27 3.93
C ASP A 59 4.24 19.16 4.07
N PRO A 60 4.32 18.48 5.23
CA PRO A 60 5.26 17.37 5.40
C PRO A 60 5.12 16.28 4.33
N TYR A 61 3.91 15.98 3.85
CA TYR A 61 3.69 14.97 2.82
C TYR A 61 4.32 15.37 1.47
N ASP A 62 4.29 16.65 1.11
CA ASP A 62 4.97 17.15 -0.09
C ASP A 62 6.48 16.99 0.03
N VAL A 63 7.04 17.30 1.21
CA VAL A 63 8.47 17.10 1.48
C VAL A 63 8.85 15.63 1.36
N LEU A 64 8.08 14.72 1.97
CA LEU A 64 8.37 13.29 1.93
C LEU A 64 8.28 12.71 0.51
N THR A 65 7.26 13.10 -0.25
CA THR A 65 7.10 12.63 -1.64
C THR A 65 8.17 13.20 -2.56
N GLN A 66 8.61 14.45 -2.33
CA GLN A 66 9.76 15.04 -3.04
C GLN A 66 11.08 14.37 -2.69
N ILE A 67 11.28 13.91 -1.45
CA ILE A 67 12.45 13.12 -1.06
C ILE A 67 12.43 11.77 -1.80
N ALA A 68 11.29 11.08 -1.80
CA ALA A 68 11.13 9.79 -2.49
C ALA A 68 11.30 9.88 -4.01
N SER A 69 10.97 11.02 -4.63
CA SER A 69 11.09 11.22 -6.08
C SER A 69 12.55 11.31 -6.55
N ARG A 70 13.51 11.51 -5.64
CA ARG A 70 14.96 11.52 -5.94
C ARG A 70 15.52 10.10 -6.13
N VAL A 71 14.81 9.10 -5.64
CA VAL A 71 15.18 7.69 -5.79
C VAL A 71 14.54 7.15 -7.07
N LYS A 72 15.26 6.32 -7.81
CA LYS A 72 14.71 5.67 -9.01
C LYS A 72 13.61 4.66 -8.64
N PRO A 73 12.71 4.32 -9.59
CA PRO A 73 11.76 3.22 -9.38
C PRO A 73 12.43 1.93 -8.92
N GLY A 74 11.79 1.24 -7.98
CA GLY A 74 12.28 0.00 -7.38
C GLY A 74 13.17 0.20 -6.15
N ALA A 75 13.37 1.44 -5.69
CA ALA A 75 14.10 1.79 -4.47
C ALA A 75 15.47 1.10 -4.31
N GLU A 76 16.19 0.90 -5.42
CA GLU A 76 17.47 0.16 -5.48
C GLU A 76 17.39 -1.28 -4.91
N GLY A 77 16.22 -1.91 -5.03
CA GLY A 77 15.96 -3.29 -4.61
C GLY A 77 15.35 -3.41 -3.20
N LEU A 78 15.17 -2.30 -2.47
CA LEU A 78 14.50 -2.32 -1.18
C LEU A 78 12.99 -2.55 -1.31
N ILE A 79 12.49 -3.59 -0.67
CA ILE A 79 11.06 -3.91 -0.64
C ILE A 79 10.47 -3.58 0.73
N PHE A 80 9.29 -2.97 0.74
CA PHE A 80 8.50 -2.78 1.94
C PHE A 80 7.18 -3.56 1.87
N HIS A 81 6.95 -4.42 2.85
CA HIS A 81 5.67 -5.05 3.09
C HIS A 81 4.81 -4.11 3.95
N PRO A 82 3.65 -3.62 3.48
CA PRO A 82 2.95 -2.51 4.14
C PRO A 82 2.07 -2.91 5.33
N TYR A 83 2.13 -4.14 5.83
CA TYR A 83 1.11 -4.74 6.71
C TYR A 83 1.17 -4.27 8.18
N LEU A 84 1.31 -2.97 8.43
CA LEU A 84 1.49 -2.40 9.77
C LEU A 84 0.30 -2.65 10.71
N ALA A 85 -0.92 -2.74 10.17
CA ALA A 85 -2.15 -2.97 10.93
C ALA A 85 -2.77 -4.35 10.67
N GLY A 86 -1.94 -5.38 10.43
CA GLY A 86 -2.41 -6.60 9.78
C GLY A 86 -2.91 -6.32 8.36
N GLU A 87 -3.48 -7.30 7.66
CA GLU A 87 -4.07 -7.03 6.35
C GLU A 87 -5.35 -7.82 6.09
N ARG A 88 -6.31 -7.17 5.44
CA ARG A 88 -7.46 -7.85 4.82
C ARG A 88 -7.03 -8.34 3.44
N ALA A 89 -7.65 -7.89 2.35
CA ALA A 89 -7.25 -8.37 1.04
C ALA A 89 -5.81 -7.93 0.70
N PRO A 90 -5.02 -8.78 0.04
CA PRO A 90 -5.36 -10.13 -0.42
C PRO A 90 -5.05 -11.25 0.61
N LEU A 91 -4.41 -10.92 1.74
CA LEU A 91 -3.81 -11.90 2.67
C LEU A 91 -4.77 -12.50 3.69
N TRP A 92 -5.77 -11.73 4.12
CA TRP A 92 -6.70 -12.03 5.20
C TRP A 92 -6.00 -12.53 6.47
N ASN A 93 -4.98 -11.79 6.89
CA ASN A 93 -4.14 -12.14 8.02
C ASN A 93 -3.99 -10.94 8.98
N ALA A 94 -4.66 -11.02 10.13
CA ALA A 94 -4.59 -10.00 11.18
C ALA A 94 -3.21 -9.94 11.89
N ASP A 95 -2.45 -11.03 11.83
CA ASP A 95 -1.12 -11.15 12.42
C ASP A 95 0.00 -10.70 11.48
N ALA A 96 -0.32 -10.31 10.23
CA ALA A 96 0.65 -9.73 9.32
C ALA A 96 1.28 -8.46 9.93
N ARG A 97 2.56 -8.25 9.65
CA ARG A 97 3.33 -7.10 10.14
C ARG A 97 4.12 -6.48 8.99
N GLY A 98 4.39 -5.18 9.10
CA GLY A 98 5.23 -4.48 8.15
C GLY A 98 6.69 -4.90 8.25
N SER A 99 7.42 -4.88 7.13
CA SER A 99 8.85 -5.16 7.12
C SER A 99 9.57 -4.51 5.95
N PHE A 100 10.80 -4.08 6.18
CA PHE A 100 11.75 -3.77 5.12
C PHE A 100 12.58 -5.01 4.82
N PHE A 101 12.69 -5.37 3.54
CA PHE A 101 13.44 -6.52 3.08
C PHE A 101 14.45 -6.10 2.00
N GLY A 102 15.71 -6.54 2.13
CA GLY A 102 16.77 -6.20 1.18
C GLY A 102 17.62 -4.97 1.54
N LEU A 103 17.66 -4.57 2.82
CA LEU A 103 18.51 -3.46 3.27
C LEU A 103 20.00 -3.74 3.00
N THR A 104 20.71 -2.69 2.62
CA THR A 104 22.16 -2.64 2.39
C THR A 104 22.68 -1.27 2.86
N LEU A 105 23.99 -1.10 3.00
CA LEU A 105 24.59 0.17 3.42
C LEU A 105 24.40 1.32 2.43
N SER A 106 24.01 1.05 1.17
CA SER A 106 23.71 2.10 0.19
C SER A 106 22.33 2.71 0.38
N HIS A 107 21.42 2.02 1.08
CA HIS A 107 20.08 2.51 1.35
C HIS A 107 20.09 3.62 2.40
N LYS A 108 19.26 4.62 2.15
CA LYS A 108 19.07 5.81 2.99
C LYS A 108 17.57 6.02 3.25
N LYS A 109 17.23 6.99 4.08
CA LYS A 109 15.83 7.32 4.40
C LYS A 109 14.97 7.53 3.15
N GLU A 110 15.51 8.19 2.12
CA GLU A 110 14.78 8.40 0.86
C GLU A 110 14.39 7.10 0.17
N HIS A 111 15.23 6.06 0.25
CA HIS A 111 14.94 4.73 -0.29
C HIS A 111 13.83 4.05 0.52
N MET A 112 13.85 4.21 1.85
CA MET A 112 12.80 3.67 2.72
C MET A 112 11.44 4.30 2.45
N ILE A 113 11.39 5.63 2.23
CA ILE A 113 10.15 6.32 1.86
C ILE A 113 9.66 5.79 0.50
N ARG A 114 10.56 5.70 -0.49
CA ARG A 114 10.22 5.21 -1.83
C ARG A 114 9.70 3.78 -1.80
N ALA A 115 10.41 2.88 -1.12
CA ALA A 115 10.04 1.47 -0.96
C ALA A 115 8.67 1.33 -0.29
N ALA A 116 8.34 2.17 0.70
CA ALA A 116 7.04 2.10 1.35
C ALA A 116 5.88 2.59 0.47
N LEU A 117 6.08 3.67 -0.29
CA LEU A 117 5.09 4.12 -1.28
C LEU A 117 4.86 3.05 -2.35
N GLU A 118 5.94 2.47 -2.88
CA GLU A 118 5.87 1.37 -3.84
C GLU A 118 5.23 0.12 -3.23
N GLY A 119 5.53 -0.22 -1.98
CA GLY A 119 4.95 -1.34 -1.23
C GLY A 119 3.43 -1.25 -1.08
N VAL A 120 2.90 -0.05 -0.79
CA VAL A 120 1.45 0.20 -0.77
C VAL A 120 0.83 -0.04 -2.15
N TRP A 121 1.48 0.44 -3.21
CA TRP A 121 1.03 0.21 -4.59
C TRP A 121 1.09 -1.25 -4.99
N TYR A 122 2.13 -1.99 -4.61
CA TYR A 122 2.24 -3.41 -4.87
C TYR A 122 1.13 -4.21 -4.19
N ASN A 123 0.80 -3.89 -2.92
CA ASN A 123 -0.32 -4.53 -2.22
C ASN A 123 -1.67 -4.27 -2.92
N LEU A 124 -1.94 -3.02 -3.31
CA LEU A 124 -3.12 -2.66 -4.09
C LEU A 124 -3.14 -3.38 -5.45
N TYR A 125 -1.98 -3.49 -6.10
CA TYR A 125 -1.84 -4.17 -7.38
C TYR A 125 -2.12 -5.68 -7.26
N THR A 126 -1.73 -6.32 -6.15
CA THR A 126 -2.09 -7.72 -5.90
C THR A 126 -3.61 -7.91 -5.80
N VAL A 127 -4.33 -6.98 -5.17
CA VAL A 127 -5.80 -6.99 -5.16
C VAL A 127 -6.38 -6.77 -6.56
N TYR A 128 -5.78 -5.88 -7.35
CA TYR A 128 -6.17 -5.67 -8.74
C TYR A 128 -6.01 -6.95 -9.57
N LEU A 129 -4.87 -7.65 -9.47
CA LEU A 129 -4.64 -8.92 -10.15
C LEU A 129 -5.66 -9.99 -9.74
N ALA A 130 -6.02 -10.07 -8.45
CA ALA A 130 -7.06 -10.97 -7.97
C ALA A 130 -8.42 -10.65 -8.61
N LEU A 131 -8.77 -9.36 -8.76
CA LEU A 131 -10.01 -8.97 -9.45
C LEU A 131 -10.01 -9.37 -10.93
N ILE A 132 -8.88 -9.21 -11.63
CA ILE A 132 -8.75 -9.63 -13.03
C ILE A 132 -8.94 -11.15 -13.16
N GLU A 133 -8.32 -11.92 -12.27
CA GLU A 133 -8.46 -13.38 -12.25
C GLU A 133 -9.91 -13.81 -12.00
N VAL A 134 -10.62 -13.16 -11.08
CA VAL A 134 -12.04 -13.45 -10.79
C VAL A 134 -12.95 -13.06 -11.96
N MET A 135 -12.64 -11.97 -12.67
CA MET A 135 -13.48 -11.50 -13.78
C MET A 135 -13.36 -12.36 -15.03
N ASN A 136 -12.20 -12.96 -15.28
CA ASN A 136 -12.00 -13.95 -16.34
C ASN A 136 -12.77 -15.25 -16.05
#